data_AF-A0A7X5RF42-F1
#
_entry.id   AF-A0A7X5RF42-F1
#
_cell.length_a   1.000
_cell.length_b   1.000
_cell.length_c   1.000
_cell.angle_alpha   90.00
_cell.angle_beta   90.00
_cell.angle_gamma   90.00
#
_symmetry.space_group_name_H-M   'P 1'
#
loop_
_entity.id
_entity.type
_entity.pdbx_description
1 polymer ?
#
loop_
_entity_poly.entity_id
_entity_poly.type
_entity_poly.pdbx_seq_one_letter_code
_entity_poly.pdbx_strand_id
1 'polypeptide(L)'
;ISDLVLQILAYVAETEREFIKQRQAEGIAAAKQRGIKFGCQKAEVPDKFDEYYQMWENGETSLRKAADAIGMNYTTFYRRCMEQREKSE
;
A
#
# COMPACT_ATOMS: atom_id res chain seq x y z
N ILE A 1 -8.54 49.72 -2.83
CA ILE A 1 -9.56 49.00 -2.03
C ILE A 1 -9.73 47.57 -2.55
N SER A 2 -10.06 47.36 -3.84
CA SER A 2 -10.19 46.01 -4.43
C SER A 2 -8.94 45.12 -4.26
N ASP A 3 -7.74 45.68 -4.45
CA ASP A 3 -6.47 44.94 -4.35
C ASP A 3 -6.19 44.40 -2.93
N LEU A 4 -6.46 45.21 -1.90
CA LEU A 4 -6.32 44.78 -0.50
C LEU A 4 -7.32 43.68 -0.13
N VAL A 5 -8.56 43.76 -0.65
CA VAL A 5 -9.56 42.72 -0.44
C VAL A 5 -9.12 41.41 -1.08
N LEU A 6 -8.56 41.45 -2.30
CA LEU A 6 -8.03 40.27 -2.97
C LEU A 6 -6.88 39.63 -2.20
N GLN A 7 -5.96 40.44 -1.67
CA GLN A 7 -4.84 39.96 -0.84
C GLN A 7 -5.32 39.28 0.45
N ILE A 8 -6.30 39.88 1.14
CA ILE A 8 -6.88 39.29 2.35
C ILE A 8 -7.55 37.95 2.03
N LEU A 9 -8.34 37.88 0.95
CA LEU A 9 -9.00 36.63 0.55
C LEU A 9 -8.00 35.53 0.16
N ALA A 10 -6.90 35.90 -0.50
CA ALA A 10 -5.82 34.96 -0.83
C ALA A 10 -5.17 34.39 0.43
N TYR A 11 -4.88 35.26 1.41
CA TYR A 11 -4.31 34.85 2.70
C TYR A 11 -5.26 33.95 3.51
N VAL A 12 -6.55 34.29 3.56
CA VAL A 12 -7.56 33.44 4.23
C VAL A 12 -7.63 32.07 3.55
N ALA A 13 -7.64 32.03 2.22
CA ALA A 13 -7.67 30.76 1.49
C ALA A 13 -6.42 29.90 1.73
N GLU A 14 -5.25 30.52 1.88
CA GLU A 14 -4.00 29.82 2.21
C GLU A 14 -4.03 29.25 3.63
N THR A 15 -4.38 30.08 4.63
CA THR A 15 -4.45 29.66 6.04
C THR A 15 -5.49 28.55 6.26
N GLU A 16 -6.64 28.60 5.57
CA GLU A 16 -7.64 27.52 5.62
C GLU A 16 -7.08 26.20 5.08
N ARG A 17 -6.32 26.21 3.98
CA ARG A 17 -5.67 25.01 3.44
C ARG A 17 -4.67 24.42 4.41
N GLU A 18 -3.90 25.25 5.11
CA GLU A 18 -2.96 24.82 6.13
C GLU A 18 -3.70 24.15 7.31
N PHE A 19 -4.77 24.76 7.80
CA PHE A 19 -5.57 24.18 8.89
C PHE A 19 -6.23 22.84 8.51
N ILE A 20 -6.70 22.69 7.28
CA ILE A 20 -7.26 21.41 6.81
C ILE A 20 -6.19 20.32 6.83
N LYS A 21 -4.98 20.62 6.32
CA LYS A 21 -3.86 19.67 6.31
C LYS A 21 -3.41 19.30 7.72
N GLN A 22 -3.32 20.28 8.61
CA GLN A 22 -2.96 20.07 10.01
C GLN A 22 -3.93 19.11 10.70
N ARG A 23 -5.24 19.39 10.61
CA ARG A 23 -6.26 18.50 11.21
C ARG A 23 -6.29 17.12 10.57
N GLN A 24 -6.06 17.03 9.25
CA GLN A 24 -5.95 15.74 8.56
C GLN A 24 -4.76 14.94 9.11
N ALA A 25 -3.61 15.57 9.29
CA ALA A 25 -2.42 14.93 9.84
C ALA A 25 -2.65 14.43 11.28
N GLU A 26 -3.30 15.24 12.13
CA GLU A 26 -3.70 14.86 13.48
C GLU A 26 -4.65 13.65 13.48
N GLY A 27 -5.64 13.66 12.58
CA GLY A 27 -6.58 12.55 12.41
C GLY A 27 -5.90 11.25 11.96
N ILE A 28 -4.98 11.35 10.99
CA ILE A 28 -4.18 10.20 10.53
C ILE A 28 -3.30 9.68 11.66
N ALA A 29 -2.67 10.56 12.45
CA ALA A 29 -1.85 10.17 13.59
C ALA A 29 -2.67 9.42 14.65
N ALA A 30 -3.85 9.94 15.01
CA ALA A 30 -4.75 9.27 15.95
C ALA A 30 -5.23 7.90 15.43
N ALA A 31 -5.55 7.79 14.13
CA ALA A 31 -5.93 6.53 13.52
C ALA A 31 -4.79 5.51 13.50
N LYS A 32 -3.56 5.95 13.18
CA LYS A 32 -2.36 5.10 13.27
C LYS A 32 -2.12 4.60 14.70
N GLN A 33 -2.28 5.46 15.70
CA GLN A 33 -2.16 5.07 17.13
C GLN A 33 -3.21 4.03 17.54
N ARG A 34 -4.42 4.10 16.97
CA ARG A 34 -5.47 3.08 17.14
C ARG A 34 -5.19 1.78 16.39
N GLY A 35 -4.09 1.69 15.64
CA GLY A 35 -3.72 0.52 14.84
C GLY A 35 -4.48 0.40 13.51
N ILE A 36 -5.15 1.46 13.05
CA ILE A 36 -5.84 1.44 11.76
C ILE A 36 -4.79 1.36 10.65
N LYS A 37 -4.84 0.26 9.88
CA LYS A 37 -3.96 0.06 8.73
C LYS A 37 -4.45 0.87 7.55
N PHE A 38 -3.61 1.81 7.11
CA PHE A 38 -3.85 2.61 5.91
C PHE A 38 -3.31 1.93 4.65
N GLY A 39 -3.82 2.37 3.49
CA GLY A 39 -3.38 1.91 2.18
C GLY A 39 -4.14 0.68 1.67
N CYS A 40 -3.71 0.19 0.50
CA CYS A 40 -4.31 -0.98 -0.12
C CYS A 40 -4.03 -2.24 0.72
N GLN A 41 -5.07 -3.00 1.02
CA GLN A 41 -4.93 -4.27 1.71
C GLN A 41 -4.19 -5.26 0.81
N LYS A 42 -3.26 -6.01 1.40
CA LYS A 42 -2.59 -7.11 0.70
C LYS A 42 -3.66 -8.16 0.36
N ALA A 43 -3.72 -8.59 -0.90
CA ALA A 43 -4.61 -9.68 -1.31
C ALA A 43 -4.36 -10.94 -0.45
N GLU A 44 -5.36 -11.77 -0.25
CA GLU A 44 -5.14 -13.04 0.43
C GLU A 44 -4.20 -13.93 -0.39
N VAL A 45 -3.38 -14.71 0.32
CA VAL A 45 -2.50 -15.68 -0.32
C VAL A 45 -3.35 -16.93 -0.56
N PRO A 46 -3.45 -17.45 -1.81
CA PRO A 46 -4.19 -18.66 -2.09
C PRO A 46 -3.62 -19.86 -1.31
N ASP A 47 -4.46 -20.79 -0.90
CA ASP A 47 -4.08 -21.95 -0.06
C ASP A 47 -2.93 -22.78 -0.65
N LYS A 48 -2.83 -22.85 -1.97
CA LYS A 48 -1.79 -23.62 -2.70
C LYS A 48 -0.47 -22.86 -2.88
N PHE A 49 -0.35 -21.65 -2.34
CA PHE A 49 0.83 -20.82 -2.57
C PHE A 49 2.13 -21.51 -2.14
N ASP A 50 2.14 -22.15 -0.97
CA ASP A 50 3.34 -22.79 -0.41
C ASP A 50 3.83 -23.94 -1.30
N GLU A 51 2.90 -24.74 -1.85
CA GLU A 51 3.24 -25.82 -2.79
C GLU A 51 3.93 -25.27 -4.04
N TYR A 52 3.34 -24.27 -4.68
CA TYR A 52 3.89 -23.67 -5.89
C TYR A 52 5.14 -22.83 -5.63
N TYR A 53 5.29 -22.26 -4.43
CA TYR A 53 6.52 -21.62 -3.98
C TYR A 53 7.67 -22.63 -3.93
N GLN A 54 7.46 -23.78 -3.29
CA GLN A 54 8.46 -24.86 -3.21
C GLN A 54 8.83 -25.40 -4.60
N MET A 55 7.84 -25.65 -5.46
CA MET A 55 8.10 -26.09 -6.84
C MET A 55 8.92 -25.07 -7.64
N TRP A 56 8.68 -23.77 -7.43
CA TRP A 56 9.45 -22.71 -8.08
C TRP A 56 10.86 -22.61 -7.50
N GLU A 57 11.02 -22.70 -6.18
CA GLU A 57 12.31 -22.68 -5.47
C GLU A 57 13.20 -23.85 -5.90
N ASN A 58 12.60 -25.03 -6.11
CA ASN A 58 13.28 -26.23 -6.62
C ASN A 58 13.55 -26.20 -8.13
N GLY A 59 13.07 -25.18 -8.85
CA GLY A 59 13.23 -25.04 -10.30
C GLY A 59 12.35 -25.96 -11.14
N GLU A 60 11.33 -26.61 -10.55
CA GLU A 60 10.40 -27.54 -11.21
C GLU A 60 9.38 -26.82 -12.09
N THR A 61 9.06 -25.57 -11.78
CA THR A 61 8.12 -24.74 -12.55
C THR A 61 8.63 -23.32 -12.75
N SER A 62 8.14 -22.65 -13.80
CA SER A 62 8.45 -21.24 -14.02
C SER A 62 7.52 -20.35 -13.19
N LEU A 63 8.02 -19.18 -12.81
CA LEU A 63 7.28 -18.19 -12.04
C LEU A 63 5.88 -17.88 -12.63
N ARG A 64 5.79 -17.71 -13.95
CA ARG A 64 4.52 -17.44 -14.64
C ARG A 64 3.58 -18.63 -14.57
N LYS A 65 4.08 -19.85 -14.80
CA LYS A 65 3.27 -21.08 -14.73
C LYS A 65 2.74 -21.33 -13.32
N ALA A 66 3.56 -21.12 -12.30
CA ALA A 66 3.15 -21.22 -10.90
C ALA A 66 2.06 -20.20 -10.55
N ALA A 67 2.26 -18.95 -10.95
CA ALA A 67 1.30 -17.87 -10.70
C ALA A 67 -0.04 -18.11 -11.41
N ASP A 68 0.00 -18.52 -12.69
CA ASP A 68 -1.20 -18.84 -13.48
C ASP A 68 -1.97 -20.03 -12.86
N ALA A 69 -1.25 -21.05 -12.36
CA ALA A 69 -1.88 -22.24 -11.76
C ALA A 69 -2.67 -21.94 -10.47
N ILE A 70 -2.28 -20.89 -9.73
CA ILE A 70 -3.00 -20.44 -8.53
C ILE A 70 -3.89 -19.20 -8.77
N GLY A 71 -4.03 -18.78 -10.03
CA GLY A 71 -4.86 -17.61 -10.39
C GLY A 71 -4.32 -16.28 -9.87
N MET A 72 -3.01 -16.17 -9.63
CA MET A 72 -2.36 -14.95 -9.15
C MET A 72 -1.57 -14.28 -10.28
N ASN A 73 -1.52 -12.94 -10.30
CA ASN A 73 -0.62 -12.23 -11.20
C ASN A 73 0.84 -12.58 -10.86
N TYR A 74 1.64 -12.94 -11.87
CA TYR A 74 3.06 -13.29 -11.73
C TYR A 74 3.89 -12.29 -10.92
N THR A 75 3.61 -10.98 -11.02
CA THR A 75 4.29 -9.93 -10.23
C THR A 75 3.96 -10.03 -8.75
N THR A 76 2.69 -10.33 -8.43
CA THR A 76 2.24 -10.54 -7.05
C THR A 76 2.82 -11.82 -6.51
N PHE A 77 2.84 -12.90 -7.30
CA PHE A 77 3.44 -14.17 -6.92
C PHE A 77 4.92 -14.00 -6.58
N TYR A 78 5.72 -13.39 -7.47
CA TYR A 78 7.13 -13.15 -7.22
C TYR A 78 7.39 -12.34 -5.94
N ARG A 79 6.65 -11.24 -5.75
CA ARG A 79 6.76 -10.42 -4.53
C ARG A 79 6.48 -11.26 -3.28
N ARG A 80 5.48 -12.14 -3.32
CA ARG A 80 5.15 -13.04 -2.20
C ARG A 80 6.24 -14.08 -1.96
N CYS A 81 6.85 -14.63 -3.01
CA CYS A 81 7.96 -15.57 -2.87
C CYS A 81 9.15 -14.91 -2.16
N MET A 82 9.48 -13.67 -2.52
CA MET A 82 10.55 -12.91 -1.85
C MET A 82 10.21 -12.62 -0.38
N GLU A 83 8.97 -12.19 -0.09
CA GLU A 83 8.51 -12.00 1.30
C GLU A 83 8.55 -13.31 2.12
N GLN A 84 8.32 -14.46 1.49
CA GLN A 84 8.39 -15.77 2.15
C GLN A 84 9.84 -16.16 2.46
N ARG A 85 10.76 -15.94 1.50
CA ARG A 85 12.19 -16.19 1.68
C ARG A 85 12.79 -15.34 2.81
N GLU A 86 12.46 -14.05 2.87
CA GLU A 86 12.90 -13.14 3.94
C GLU A 86 12.39 -13.54 5.33
N LYS A 87 11.27 -14.27 5.42
CA LYS A 87 10.74 -14.79 6.70
C LYS A 87 11.38 -16.10 7.14
N SER A 88 11.95 -16.85 6.19
CA SER A 88 12.62 -18.12 6.44
C SER A 88 14.09 -17.95 6.85
N GLU A 89 14.65 -16.76 6.67
CA GLU A 89 15.95 -16.31 7.18
C GLU A 89 15.84 -15.70 8.60
#